data_AF-A0A5B7HHF1-F1
#
_entry.id   AF-A0A5B7HHF1-F1
#
_cell.length_a   1.000
_cell.length_b   1.000
_cell.length_c   1.000
_cell.angle_alpha   90.00
_cell.angle_beta   90.00
_cell.angle_gamma   90.00
#
_symmetry.space_group_name_H-M   'P 1'
#
loop_
_entity.id
_entity.type
_entity.pdbx_description
1 polymer ?
#
loop_
_entity_poly.entity_id
_entity_poly.type
_entity_poly.pdbx_seq_one_letter_code
_entity_poly.pdbx_strand_id
1 'polypeptide(L)'
;MLKEVPKWFKKSALRRETYKMLFETMNINEERSGIPSPFIKMSETRWLVRGKVIYNILLNWEELKAYFNIAKIEGTQDVRYKARLLWDMFNDDQNYLYFIFASPKVTEFERLKCTVSINKRQALRIVS
;
A
#
# COMPACT_ATOMS: atom_id res chain seq x y z
N MET A 1 -9.09 -6.14 0.36
CA MET A 1 -7.72 -5.59 0.59
C MET A 1 -7.61 -4.07 0.58
N LEU A 2 -7.95 -3.36 -0.50
CA LEU A 2 -7.65 -1.92 -0.66
C LEU A 2 -8.14 -0.98 0.45
N LYS A 3 -9.31 -1.24 1.04
CA LYS A 3 -9.83 -0.48 2.19
C LYS A 3 -9.34 -1.06 3.52
N GLU A 4 -9.20 -2.37 3.58
CA GLU A 4 -8.98 -3.11 4.82
C GLU A 4 -7.54 -3.03 5.32
N VAL A 5 -6.55 -3.07 4.43
CA VAL A 5 -5.13 -2.94 4.79
C VAL A 5 -4.84 -1.56 5.39
N PRO A 6 -5.20 -0.43 4.77
CA PRO A 6 -5.02 0.88 5.40
C PRO A 6 -5.81 1.03 6.72
N LYS A 7 -7.04 0.49 6.77
CA LYS A 7 -7.88 0.53 7.97
C LYS A 7 -7.26 -0.28 9.12
N TRP A 8 -6.61 -1.40 8.83
CA TRP A 8 -5.93 -2.24 9.81
C TRP A 8 -4.86 -1.45 10.57
N PHE A 9 -4.01 -0.75 9.83
CA PHE A 9 -2.90 0.02 10.38
C PHE A 9 -3.30 1.38 10.94
N LYS A 10 -4.36 2.00 10.41
CA LYS A 10 -4.90 3.26 10.97
C LYS A 10 -5.34 3.09 12.43
N LYS A 11 -5.83 1.91 12.81
CA LYS A 11 -6.41 1.65 14.12
C LYS A 11 -5.39 1.51 15.26
N SER A 12 -4.11 1.33 14.97
CA SER A 12 -3.12 1.03 16.02
C SER A 12 -1.72 1.47 15.61
N ALA A 13 -1.10 2.32 16.44
CA ALA A 13 0.30 2.68 16.29
C ALA A 13 1.21 1.46 16.47
N LEU A 14 0.92 0.60 17.44
CA LEU A 14 1.66 -0.64 17.69
C LEU A 14 1.72 -1.51 16.43
N ARG A 15 0.59 -1.69 15.72
CA ARG A 15 0.57 -2.47 14.47
C ARG A 15 1.49 -1.92 13.40
N ARG A 16 1.62 -0.59 13.31
CA ARG A 16 2.53 0.07 12.36
C ARG A 16 3.98 -0.15 12.75
N GLU A 17 4.28 -0.07 14.04
CA GLU A 17 5.63 -0.31 14.56
C GLU A 17 6.05 -1.77 14.34
N THR A 18 5.21 -2.73 14.72
CA THR A 18 5.46 -4.15 14.49
C THR A 18 5.67 -4.47 13.00
N TYR A 19 4.87 -3.85 12.13
CA TYR A 19 5.06 -4.01 10.69
C TYR A 19 6.37 -3.40 10.20
N LYS A 20 6.75 -2.23 10.72
CA LYS A 20 8.01 -1.57 10.38
C LYS A 20 9.22 -2.42 10.78
N MET A 21 9.21 -2.96 12.00
CA MET A 21 10.26 -3.88 12.45
C MET A 21 10.37 -5.12 11.56
N LEU A 22 9.24 -5.72 11.19
CA LEU A 22 9.23 -6.87 10.27
C LEU A 22 9.80 -6.48 8.90
N PHE A 23 9.36 -5.36 8.35
CA PHE A 23 9.81 -4.86 7.05
C PHE A 23 11.32 -4.64 7.02
N GLU A 24 11.86 -3.97 8.05
CA GLU A 24 13.30 -3.74 8.21
C GLU A 24 14.08 -5.06 8.33
N THR A 25 13.52 -6.03 9.07
CA THR A 25 14.13 -7.37 9.23
C THR A 25 14.13 -8.16 7.92
N MET A 26 13.09 -8.03 7.09
CA MET A 26 13.02 -8.71 5.80
C MET A 26 13.90 -8.05 4.73
N ASN A 27 14.21 -6.75 4.85
CA ASN A 27 14.90 -5.96 3.84
C ASN A 27 16.32 -5.50 4.28
N ILE A 28 17.00 -6.24 5.18
CA ILE A 28 18.29 -5.85 5.79
C ILE A 28 19.37 -5.47 4.77
N ASN A 29 19.38 -6.14 3.61
CA ASN A 29 20.42 -5.99 2.58
C ASN A 29 19.91 -5.31 1.30
N GLU A 30 18.67 -4.80 1.29
CA GLU A 30 18.08 -4.20 0.10
C GLU A 30 18.21 -2.68 0.07
N GLU A 31 18.29 -2.13 -1.15
CA GLU A 31 18.20 -0.69 -1.44
C GLU A 31 16.87 -0.07 -0.98
N ARG A 32 15.87 -0.92 -0.64
CA ARG A 32 14.55 -0.56 -0.12
C ARG A 32 14.62 -0.20 1.37
N SER A 33 15.51 0.72 1.71
CA SER A 33 15.57 1.36 3.02
C SER A 33 14.56 2.52 3.08
N GLY A 34 13.55 2.43 3.95
CA GLY A 34 12.56 3.51 4.09
C GLY A 34 11.36 3.17 4.96
N ILE A 35 10.48 4.15 5.19
CA ILE A 35 9.24 3.96 5.95
C ILE A 35 8.28 3.11 5.10
N PRO A 36 7.87 1.91 5.56
CA PRO A 36 6.88 1.11 4.85
C PRO A 36 5.60 1.93 4.66
N SER A 37 4.99 1.93 3.47
CA SER A 37 3.88 2.85 3.17
C SER A 37 2.50 2.23 2.86
N PRO A 38 2.08 1.07 3.41
CA PRO A 38 0.71 0.57 3.21
C PRO A 38 -0.37 1.41 3.94
N PHE A 39 0.03 2.48 4.63
CA PHE A 39 -0.80 3.26 5.54
C PHE A 39 -1.68 4.32 4.86
N ILE A 40 -1.56 4.50 3.55
CA ILE A 40 -2.31 5.54 2.84
C ILE A 40 -3.81 5.18 2.84
N LYS A 41 -4.62 6.07 3.43
CA LYS A 41 -6.07 5.91 3.43
C LYS A 41 -6.60 6.02 1.99
N MET A 42 -7.41 5.06 1.58
CA MET A 42 -8.13 5.13 0.32
C MET A 42 -9.11 6.32 0.31
N SER A 43 -9.10 7.10 -0.77
CA SER A 43 -10.12 8.13 -1.03
C SER A 43 -11.20 7.57 -1.96
N GLU A 44 -12.46 7.89 -1.67
CA GLU A 44 -13.58 7.45 -2.51
C GLU A 44 -13.67 8.24 -3.81
N THR A 45 -13.32 9.53 -3.83
CA THR A 45 -13.46 10.39 -5.02
C THR A 45 -12.15 10.65 -5.76
N ARG A 46 -10.99 10.32 -5.18
CA ARG A 46 -9.68 10.57 -5.79
C ARG A 46 -9.04 9.26 -6.28
N TRP A 47 -9.29 8.92 -7.54
CA TRP A 47 -8.79 7.70 -8.18
C TRP A 47 -7.25 7.54 -8.11
N LEU A 48 -6.50 8.64 -8.15
CA LEU A 48 -5.05 8.61 -7.90
C LEU A 48 -4.66 8.02 -6.55
N VAL A 49 -5.39 8.39 -5.50
CA VAL A 49 -5.10 7.92 -4.15
C VAL A 49 -5.34 6.41 -4.09
N ARG A 50 -6.36 5.90 -4.81
CA ARG A 50 -6.60 4.46 -4.95
C ARG A 50 -5.42 3.79 -5.64
N GLY A 51 -4.90 4.42 -6.69
CA GLY A 51 -3.74 3.91 -7.40
C GLY A 51 -2.49 3.83 -6.53
N LYS A 52 -2.19 4.89 -5.78
CA LYS A 52 -1.07 4.89 -4.83
C LYS A 52 -1.22 3.82 -3.75
N VAL A 53 -2.44 3.54 -3.30
CA VAL A 53 -2.71 2.43 -2.36
C VAL A 53 -2.45 1.07 -3.01
N ILE A 54 -2.88 0.87 -4.26
CA ILE A 54 -2.58 -0.36 -5.04
C ILE A 54 -1.07 -0.54 -5.15
N TYR A 55 -0.37 0.49 -5.60
CA TYR A 55 1.09 0.48 -5.72
C TYR A 55 1.77 0.13 -4.40
N ASN A 56 1.40 0.80 -3.30
CA ASN A 56 2.03 0.57 -2.01
C ASN A 56 1.76 -0.84 -1.46
N ILE A 57 0.56 -1.38 -1.65
CA ILE A 57 0.25 -2.76 -1.25
C ILE A 57 1.07 -3.74 -2.10
N LEU A 58 1.15 -3.53 -3.41
CA LEU A 58 1.92 -4.40 -4.31
C LEU A 58 3.41 -4.34 -4.01
N LEU A 59 3.94 -3.15 -3.74
CA LEU A 59 5.33 -2.91 -3.37
C LEU A 59 5.72 -3.67 -2.09
N ASN A 60 4.76 -3.85 -1.17
CA ASN A 60 4.95 -4.45 0.15
C ASN A 60 4.29 -5.84 0.26
N TRP A 61 4.06 -6.52 -0.86
CA TRP A 61 3.18 -7.69 -0.91
C TRP A 61 3.66 -8.81 0.02
N GLU A 62 4.94 -9.17 -0.07
CA GLU A 62 5.53 -10.26 0.72
C GLU A 62 5.63 -9.91 2.22
N GLU A 63 5.99 -8.66 2.54
CA GLU A 63 6.07 -8.21 3.94
C GLU A 63 4.68 -8.15 4.58
N LEU A 64 3.66 -7.71 3.83
CA LEU A 64 2.26 -7.73 4.30
C LEU A 64 1.77 -9.16 4.50
N LYS A 65 2.11 -10.07 3.58
CA LYS A 65 1.78 -11.49 3.68
C LYS A 65 2.41 -12.12 4.93
N ALA A 66 3.70 -11.88 5.17
CA ALA A 66 4.40 -12.32 6.38
C ALA A 66 3.78 -11.71 7.66
N TYR A 67 3.49 -10.41 7.64
CA TYR A 67 2.88 -9.72 8.77
C TYR A 67 1.52 -10.30 9.16
N PHE A 68 0.63 -10.51 8.19
CA PHE A 68 -0.69 -11.08 8.47
C PHE A 68 -0.60 -12.56 8.86
N ASN A 69 0.46 -13.28 8.44
CA ASN A 69 0.72 -14.64 8.92
C ASN A 69 1.03 -14.68 10.42
N ILE A 70 1.80 -13.71 10.92
CA ILE A 70 2.11 -13.59 12.36
C ILE A 70 0.86 -13.09 13.10
N ALA A 71 0.22 -12.03 12.60
CA ALA A 71 -0.93 -11.41 13.26
C ALA A 71 -2.15 -12.35 13.40
N LYS A 72 -2.34 -13.32 12.50
CA LYS A 72 -3.41 -14.32 12.62
C LYS A 72 -3.15 -15.36 13.73
N ILE A 73 -1.92 -15.47 14.21
CA ILE A 73 -1.51 -16.40 15.28
C ILE A 73 -1.53 -15.67 16.63
N GLU A 74 -0.90 -14.48 16.70
CA GLU A 74 -0.59 -13.79 17.96
C GLU A 74 -1.68 -12.83 18.47
N GLY A 75 -2.70 -12.51 17.65
CA GLY A 75 -3.74 -11.55 18.02
C GLY A 75 -4.78 -12.06 19.03
N THR A 76 -5.62 -11.15 19.54
CA THR A 76 -6.90 -11.49 20.18
C THR A 76 -7.85 -12.16 19.19
N GLN A 77 -8.89 -12.86 19.65
CA GLN A 77 -9.78 -13.64 18.78
C GLN A 77 -10.37 -12.83 17.60
N ASP A 78 -10.84 -11.60 17.85
CA ASP A 78 -11.39 -10.69 16.85
C ASP A 78 -10.33 -10.23 15.83
N VAL A 79 -9.10 -9.97 16.32
CA VAL A 79 -7.96 -9.58 15.50
C VAL A 79 -7.51 -10.75 14.63
N ARG A 80 -7.44 -11.96 15.17
CA ARG A 80 -7.03 -13.17 14.44
C ARG A 80 -7.95 -13.48 13.27
N TYR A 81 -9.27 -13.37 13.45
CA TYR A 81 -10.21 -13.60 12.36
C TYR A 81 -9.94 -12.68 11.17
N LYS A 82 -9.79 -11.38 11.45
CA LYS A 82 -9.58 -10.40 10.39
C LYS A 82 -8.17 -10.44 9.80
N ALA A 83 -7.15 -10.76 10.60
CA ALA A 83 -5.80 -11.03 10.11
C ALA A 83 -5.78 -12.27 9.20
N ARG A 84 -6.49 -13.34 9.57
CA ARG A 84 -6.63 -14.55 8.75
C ARG A 84 -7.25 -14.23 7.39
N LEU A 85 -8.38 -13.52 7.38
CA LEU A 85 -9.02 -13.12 6.12
C LEU A 85 -8.08 -12.31 5.23
N LEU A 86 -7.31 -11.37 5.79
CA LEU A 86 -6.33 -10.61 5.01
C LEU A 86 -5.18 -11.51 4.52
N TRP A 87 -4.68 -12.41 5.36
CA TRP A 87 -3.66 -13.38 4.98
C TRP A 87 -4.12 -14.30 3.84
N ASP A 88 -5.35 -14.83 3.91
CA ASP A 88 -5.95 -15.65 2.85
C ASP A 88 -6.02 -14.85 1.54
N MET A 89 -6.43 -13.59 1.59
CA MET A 89 -6.46 -12.71 0.41
C MET A 89 -5.07 -12.49 -0.22
N PHE A 90 -4.01 -12.41 0.58
CA PHE A 90 -2.61 -12.31 0.10
C PHE A 90 -2.05 -13.64 -0.43
N ASN A 91 -2.67 -14.79 -0.08
CA ASN A 91 -2.32 -16.11 -0.61
C ASN A 91 -3.16 -16.51 -1.82
N ASP A 92 -4.09 -15.67 -2.25
CA ASP A 92 -4.88 -15.86 -3.45
C ASP A 92 -4.20 -15.16 -4.63
N ASP A 93 -3.65 -15.96 -5.55
CA ASP A 93 -2.92 -15.49 -6.73
C ASP A 93 -3.79 -14.63 -7.65
N GLN A 94 -5.11 -14.83 -7.68
CA GLN A 94 -6.00 -13.98 -8.49
C GLN A 94 -5.98 -12.54 -8.00
N ASN A 95 -5.93 -12.35 -6.67
CA ASN A 95 -5.80 -11.02 -6.11
C ASN A 95 -4.45 -10.40 -6.45
N TYR A 96 -3.36 -11.16 -6.39
CA TYR A 96 -2.05 -10.66 -6.76
C TYR A 96 -2.02 -10.19 -8.23
N LEU A 97 -2.55 -11.02 -9.14
CA LEU A 97 -2.67 -10.69 -10.56
C LEU A 97 -3.52 -9.44 -10.80
N TYR A 98 -4.62 -9.26 -10.04
CA TYR A 98 -5.44 -8.05 -10.12
C TYR A 98 -4.65 -6.78 -9.73
N PHE A 99 -3.83 -6.86 -8.67
CA PHE A 99 -2.98 -5.74 -8.26
C PHE A 99 -1.88 -5.42 -9.27
N ILE A 100 -1.24 -6.46 -9.85
CA ILE A 100 -0.27 -6.29 -10.94
C ILE A 100 -0.94 -5.60 -12.12
N PHE A 101 -2.10 -6.09 -12.57
CA PHE A 101 -2.79 -5.50 -13.73
C PHE A 101 -3.24 -4.06 -13.49
N ALA A 102 -3.68 -3.75 -12.26
CA ALA A 102 -4.14 -2.42 -11.92
C ALA A 102 -2.99 -1.41 -11.73
N SER A 103 -1.77 -1.86 -11.42
CA SER A 103 -0.63 -0.99 -11.09
C SER A 103 -0.09 -0.14 -12.26
N PRO A 104 0.18 -0.66 -13.48
CA PRO A 104 0.64 0.14 -14.62
C PRO A 104 -0.32 1.27 -15.00
N LYS A 105 -1.63 1.02 -14.92
CA LYS A 105 -2.68 2.02 -15.18
C LYS A 105 -2.66 3.17 -14.18
N VAL A 106 -2.01 3.02 -13.03
CA VAL A 106 -1.86 4.09 -12.06
C VAL A 106 -0.63 4.93 -12.40
N THR A 107 0.50 4.28 -12.67
CA THR A 107 1.79 4.92 -12.94
C THR A 107 1.76 5.75 -14.22
N GLU A 108 1.13 5.23 -15.28
CA GLU A 108 0.98 5.94 -16.55
C GLU A 108 0.12 7.21 -16.41
N PHE A 109 -0.93 7.13 -15.59
CA PHE A 109 -1.78 8.27 -15.30
C PHE A 109 -1.13 9.30 -14.36
N GLU A 110 -0.25 8.89 -13.43
CA GLU A 110 0.56 9.82 -12.63
C GLU A 110 1.57 10.59 -13.50
N ARG A 111 2.20 9.93 -14.48
CA ARG A 111 3.05 10.60 -15.48
C ARG A 111 2.28 11.68 -16.25
N LEU A 112 1.08 11.37 -16.73
CA LEU A 112 0.22 12.36 -17.43
C LEU A 112 -0.10 13.58 -16.56
N LYS A 113 -0.27 13.41 -15.25
CA LYS A 113 -0.53 14.53 -14.33
C LYS A 113 0.69 15.40 -14.07
N CYS A 114 1.89 14.83 -14.02
CA CYS A 114 3.12 15.61 -13.98
C CYS A 114 3.23 16.50 -15.22
N THR A 115 2.98 15.95 -16.41
CA THR A 115 2.98 16.71 -17.66
C THR A 115 1.99 17.87 -17.64
N VAL A 116 0.73 17.63 -17.24
CA VAL A 116 -0.29 18.69 -17.14
C VAL A 116 0.07 19.75 -16.09
N SER A 117 0.64 19.35 -14.95
CA SER A 117 1.04 20.28 -13.88
C SER A 117 2.24 21.13 -14.27
N ILE A 118 3.20 20.56 -15.01
CA ILE A 118 4.34 21.29 -15.58
C ILE A 118 3.84 22.31 -16.60
N ASN A 119 2.96 21.91 -17.52
CA ASN A 119 2.38 22.81 -18.51
C ASN A 119 1.62 23.99 -17.88
N LYS A 120 0.87 23.74 -16.78
CA LYS A 120 0.23 24.83 -16.02
C LYS A 120 1.23 25.81 -15.39
N ARG A 121 2.35 25.32 -14.83
CA ARG A 121 3.38 26.19 -14.24
C ARG A 121 4.13 27.00 -15.29
N GLN A 122 4.36 26.43 -16.47
CA GLN A 122 4.95 27.14 -17.60
C GLN A 122 4.01 28.23 -18.12
N ALA A 123 2.71 27.93 -18.27
CA ALA A 123 1.70 28.93 -18.66
C ALA A 123 1.62 30.11 -17.67
N LEU A 124 1.72 29.86 -16.37
CA LEU A 124 1.70 30.93 -15.35
C LEU A 124 2.97 31.80 -15.32
N ARG A 125 4.10 31.32 -15.85
CA ARG A 125 5.35 32.09 -15.97
C ARG A 125 5.42 32.97 -17.22
N ILE A 126 4.54 32.75 -18.19
CA ILE A 126 4.47 33.54 -19.44
C ILE A 126 3.59 34.79 -19.26
N VAL A 127 2.78 34.84 -18.20
CA VAL A 127 1.79 35.91 -17.93
C VAL A 127 2.21 36.78 -16.73
N SER A 128 3.46 36.67 -16.26
CA SER A 128 4.05 37.44 -15.16
C SER A 128 5.28 38.20 -15.64
#